data_AF-A0A2P6N7F9-F1
#
_entry.id   AF-A0A2P6N7F9-F1
#
_cell.length_a   1.000
_cell.length_b   1.000
_cell.length_c   1.000
_cell.angle_alpha   90.00
_cell.angle_beta   90.00
_cell.angle_gamma   90.00
#
_symmetry.space_group_name_H-M   'P 1'
#
loop_
_entity.id
_entity.type
_entity.pdbx_description
1 polymer ?
#
loop_
_entity_poly.entity_id
_entity_poly.type
_entity_poly.pdbx_seq_one_letter_code
_entity_poly.pdbx_strand_id
1 'polypeptide(L)'
;MKSCGVLNVKTRHFLSHLIVSAGDPPRPQDSLLIGDYVIGHFSPIRCPQVSLLINRPTATPNRSSIAMSTIQRIINIFTFLYHLFGELIFKRKPVAPRVDQTGKVFVITGGNTGIGKETARQIGLMGAKKVYITARNMQKGQKAIEELKSSATKTQFEVIQLDLDSLASVESAAAELNKKEEKINVLILNAGIGFYPLGAKTADGYDQMYQSNHLGHHLFFERLLTLLRRASEPERPAKVVVLSSAGHYLSSEEDLSNVDEPKKKSEFSQYNATKLMNLLFVRYLSNKYSPEIIFQGVHPGAVLTDIFDKFPENVKWIAQNVMHNIYRSPEYGASTTVFAATNPEAEKKSGLYWSSNESVKPHYLALDDSVAEKFMKISYSQLKLAA
;
A
#
# COMPACT_ATOMS: atom_id res chain seq x y z
N MET A 1 -12.69 44.32 59.85
CA MET A 1 -11.72 43.31 60.33
C MET A 1 -10.93 42.76 59.14
N LYS A 2 -9.76 42.16 59.42
CA LYS A 2 -8.84 41.35 58.58
C LYS A 2 -9.53 40.50 57.48
N SER A 3 -9.02 40.19 56.26
CA SER A 3 -7.69 39.79 55.73
C SER A 3 -7.22 38.38 56.17
N CYS A 4 -6.69 37.46 55.36
CA CYS A 4 -6.30 37.43 53.92
C CYS A 4 -6.46 35.97 53.38
N GLY A 5 -6.05 35.54 52.17
CA GLY A 5 -5.22 36.14 51.11
C GLY A 5 -5.16 35.28 49.82
N VAL A 6 -3.95 34.98 49.29
CA VAL A 6 -3.68 34.25 48.02
C VAL A 6 -2.51 33.25 48.20
N LEU A 7 -2.41 32.16 47.39
CA LEU A 7 -1.25 31.76 46.54
C LEU A 7 -1.06 30.24 46.29
N ASN A 8 -0.48 29.89 45.12
CA ASN A 8 -0.05 28.55 44.66
C ASN A 8 1.42 28.20 45.04
N VAL A 9 1.72 26.91 45.32
CA VAL A 9 3.01 26.21 45.05
C VAL A 9 2.67 24.71 44.82
N LYS A 10 2.92 24.01 43.70
CA LYS A 10 4.14 23.62 42.92
C LYS A 10 4.97 22.41 43.44
N THR A 11 4.62 21.22 42.93
CA THR A 11 5.50 20.15 42.35
C THR A 11 6.87 19.78 42.95
N ARG A 12 7.13 18.46 43.10
CA ARG A 12 8.44 17.81 42.84
C ARG A 12 8.32 16.30 42.51
N HIS A 13 9.34 15.71 41.89
CA HIS A 13 9.41 14.30 41.45
C HIS A 13 9.96 13.34 42.54
N PHE A 14 9.84 12.01 42.32
CA PHE A 14 11.01 11.16 41.95
C PHE A 14 10.57 9.80 41.34
N LEU A 15 11.52 9.05 40.74
CA LEU A 15 11.32 7.73 40.13
C LEU A 15 11.92 6.59 40.99
N SER A 16 11.47 5.34 40.75
CA SER A 16 12.35 4.14 40.74
C SER A 16 11.64 2.90 40.14
N HIS A 17 12.41 1.85 39.83
CA HIS A 17 11.99 0.64 39.07
C HIS A 17 11.70 -0.59 39.96
N LEU A 18 10.89 -1.52 39.45
CA LEU A 18 11.07 -3.00 39.50
C LEU A 18 9.97 -3.62 38.60
N ILE A 19 10.25 -4.21 37.44
CA ILE A 19 10.88 -5.51 37.12
C ILE A 19 9.97 -6.73 37.40
N VAL A 20 9.91 -7.60 36.39
CA VAL A 20 8.96 -8.70 36.16
C VAL A 20 9.22 -9.93 37.06
N SER A 21 8.15 -10.64 37.41
CA SER A 21 8.16 -12.12 37.49
C SER A 21 6.85 -12.70 36.95
N ALA A 22 6.88 -13.95 36.48
CA ALA A 22 5.72 -14.66 35.93
C ALA A 22 5.11 -15.63 36.96
N GLY A 23 3.83 -15.97 36.79
CA GLY A 23 3.13 -16.97 37.58
C GLY A 23 1.77 -17.33 36.96
N ASP A 24 1.44 -18.62 36.95
CA ASP A 24 0.22 -19.16 36.34
C ASP A 24 -1.06 -18.86 37.16
N PRO A 25 -2.25 -18.87 36.52
CA PRO A 25 -3.49 -18.43 37.15
C PRO A 25 -4.13 -19.51 38.06
N PRO A 26 -4.59 -19.15 39.28
CA PRO A 26 -5.44 -20.02 40.07
C PRO A 26 -6.84 -20.16 39.44
N ARG A 27 -7.43 -21.36 39.56
CA ARG A 27 -8.80 -21.68 39.10
C ARG A 27 -9.76 -21.83 40.29
N PRO A 28 -11.09 -21.88 40.07
CA PRO A 28 -12.04 -21.30 41.02
C PRO A 28 -12.49 -22.25 42.12
N GLN A 29 -12.59 -21.71 43.34
CA GLN A 29 -13.71 -21.92 44.27
C GLN A 29 -13.55 -20.98 45.47
N ASP A 30 -14.41 -19.97 45.59
CA ASP A 30 -14.68 -19.29 46.85
C ASP A 30 -16.10 -18.72 46.83
N SER A 31 -16.95 -19.26 47.69
CA SER A 31 -18.37 -18.87 47.82
C SER A 31 -18.51 -17.80 48.89
N LEU A 32 -18.76 -16.56 48.49
CA LEU A 32 -18.95 -15.46 49.44
C LEU A 32 -20.32 -15.58 50.14
N LEU A 33 -20.32 -16.03 51.40
CA LEU A 33 -21.52 -16.08 52.25
C LEU A 33 -21.87 -14.70 52.80
N ILE A 34 -23.15 -14.33 52.76
CA ILE A 34 -23.71 -13.17 53.46
C ILE A 34 -25.08 -13.55 54.05
N GLY A 35 -25.23 -13.40 55.37
CA GLY A 35 -26.47 -13.03 56.07
C GLY A 35 -27.73 -13.89 55.87
N ASP A 36 -27.90 -14.87 56.75
CA ASP A 36 -29.16 -15.26 57.42
C ASP A 36 -30.50 -14.84 56.77
N TYR A 37 -31.14 -15.77 56.03
CA TYR A 37 -32.58 -16.10 56.17
C TYR A 37 -32.90 -17.40 55.43
N VAL A 38 -33.63 -18.33 56.07
CA VAL A 38 -34.03 -19.62 55.49
C VAL A 38 -35.54 -19.84 55.65
N ILE A 39 -36.31 -19.71 54.56
CA ILE A 39 -37.72 -20.12 54.46
C ILE A 39 -38.01 -20.56 53.01
N GLY A 40 -38.73 -21.69 52.82
CA GLY A 40 -39.52 -21.94 51.59
C GLY A 40 -39.11 -23.18 50.76
N HIS A 41 -40.07 -24.07 50.52
CA HIS A 41 -39.91 -25.30 49.72
C HIS A 41 -39.83 -25.08 48.19
N PHE A 42 -39.30 -26.09 47.50
CA PHE A 42 -39.44 -26.29 46.05
C PHE A 42 -40.90 -26.55 45.63
N SER A 43 -41.29 -26.02 44.47
CA SER A 43 -42.22 -26.69 43.53
C SER A 43 -42.04 -26.12 42.12
N PRO A 44 -41.98 -26.97 41.07
CA PRO A 44 -41.71 -26.52 39.71
C PRO A 44 -43.00 -26.11 38.97
N ILE A 45 -43.10 -24.85 38.54
CA ILE A 45 -44.16 -24.35 37.66
C ILE A 45 -43.56 -23.90 36.33
N ARG A 46 -44.20 -24.28 35.22
CA ARG A 46 -43.72 -24.03 33.85
C ARG A 46 -43.75 -22.54 33.52
N CYS A 47 -42.66 -22.02 32.98
CA CYS A 47 -42.65 -20.71 32.33
C CYS A 47 -42.76 -20.89 30.79
N PRO A 48 -43.75 -20.28 30.10
CA PRO A 48 -43.82 -20.31 28.64
C PRO A 48 -42.75 -19.41 28.01
N GLN A 49 -42.45 -19.62 26.72
CA GLN A 49 -41.45 -18.84 26.00
C GLN A 49 -41.86 -17.37 25.87
N VAL A 50 -40.94 -16.46 26.22
CA VAL A 50 -40.99 -15.05 25.82
C VAL A 50 -39.75 -14.75 24.99
N SER A 51 -39.93 -14.62 23.67
CA SER A 51 -38.85 -14.33 22.73
C SER A 51 -38.36 -12.89 22.91
N LEU A 52 -37.19 -12.69 23.52
CA LEU A 52 -36.62 -11.36 23.69
C LEU A 52 -36.06 -10.84 22.35
N LEU A 53 -36.89 -10.09 21.62
CA LEU A 53 -36.46 -9.36 20.42
C LEU A 53 -35.47 -8.27 20.80
N ILE A 54 -34.17 -8.56 20.69
CA ILE A 54 -33.09 -7.58 20.87
C ILE A 54 -33.09 -6.63 19.65
N ASN A 55 -33.93 -5.60 19.72
CA ASN A 55 -33.84 -4.44 18.85
C ASN A 55 -32.48 -3.76 19.06
N ARG A 56 -31.54 -4.01 18.14
CA ARG A 56 -30.30 -3.23 18.06
C ARG A 56 -30.67 -1.77 17.74
N PRO A 57 -30.28 -0.78 18.55
CA PRO A 57 -30.45 0.62 18.17
C PRO A 57 -29.61 0.91 16.92
N THR A 58 -30.25 1.36 15.85
CA THR A 58 -29.54 1.94 14.70
C THR A 58 -28.97 3.30 15.12
N ALA A 59 -27.76 3.29 15.67
CA ALA A 59 -27.10 4.50 16.16
C ALA A 59 -26.91 5.52 15.02
N THR A 60 -27.71 6.59 15.06
CA THR A 60 -27.55 7.72 14.13
C THR A 60 -26.21 8.43 14.43
N PRO A 61 -25.36 8.70 13.41
CA PRO A 61 -24.09 9.37 13.65
C PRO A 61 -24.29 10.74 14.31
N ASN A 62 -23.62 10.95 15.45
CA ASN A 62 -23.75 12.20 16.20
C ASN A 62 -23.16 13.38 15.38
N ARG A 63 -23.72 14.60 15.52
CA ARG A 63 -23.36 15.77 14.70
C ARG A 63 -21.85 16.07 14.69
N SER A 64 -21.15 15.81 15.79
CA SER A 64 -19.69 15.95 15.90
C SER A 64 -18.93 14.98 14.97
N SER A 65 -19.36 13.73 14.88
CA SER A 65 -18.80 12.73 13.94
C SER A 65 -19.01 13.14 12.49
N ILE A 66 -20.21 13.61 12.14
CA ILE A 66 -20.53 14.09 10.79
C ILE A 66 -19.67 15.31 10.42
N ALA A 67 -19.51 16.28 11.34
CA ALA A 67 -18.65 17.45 11.14
C ALA A 67 -17.18 17.05 10.92
N MET A 68 -16.62 16.17 11.76
CA MET A 68 -15.25 15.67 11.62
C MET A 68 -15.04 14.93 10.29
N SER A 69 -16.00 14.10 9.85
CA SER A 69 -15.93 13.40 8.56
C SER A 69 -15.93 14.37 7.37
N THR A 70 -16.69 15.46 7.46
CA THR A 70 -16.72 16.53 6.43
C THR A 70 -15.39 17.28 6.39
N ILE A 71 -14.83 17.65 7.55
CA ILE A 71 -13.53 18.31 7.66
C ILE A 71 -12.41 17.44 7.08
N GLN A 72 -12.39 16.14 7.40
CA GLN A 72 -11.39 15.21 6.86
C GLN A 72 -11.51 15.06 5.33
N ARG A 73 -12.73 15.02 4.78
CA ARG A 73 -12.95 15.02 3.32
C ARG A 73 -12.41 16.30 2.66
N ILE A 74 -12.60 17.47 3.28
CA ILE A 74 -12.06 18.75 2.79
C ILE A 74 -10.52 18.75 2.82
N ILE A 75 -9.91 18.32 3.94
CA ILE A 75 -8.45 18.17 4.07
C ILE A 75 -7.91 17.24 2.97
N ASN A 76 -8.51 16.06 2.79
CA ASN A 76 -8.14 15.09 1.76
C ASN A 76 -8.15 15.68 0.34
N ILE A 77 -9.17 16.50 0.00
CA ILE A 77 -9.26 17.17 -1.30
C ILE A 77 -8.13 18.19 -1.48
N PHE A 78 -7.83 19.01 -0.47
CA PHE A 78 -6.69 19.93 -0.54
C PHE A 78 -5.34 19.21 -0.62
N THR A 79 -5.16 18.11 0.12
CA THR A 79 -3.96 17.26 0.04
C THR A 79 -3.81 16.60 -1.34
N PHE A 80 -4.90 16.09 -1.92
CA PHE A 80 -4.93 15.58 -3.29
C PHE A 80 -4.51 16.65 -4.31
N LEU A 81 -5.10 17.85 -4.24
CA LEU A 81 -4.77 18.96 -5.14
C LEU A 81 -3.32 19.45 -4.95
N TYR A 82 -2.79 19.42 -3.72
CA TYR A 82 -1.39 19.74 -3.47
C TYR A 82 -0.42 18.72 -4.10
N HIS A 83 -0.65 17.42 -3.93
CA HIS A 83 0.24 16.42 -4.55
C HIS A 83 0.06 16.31 -6.07
N LEU A 84 -1.14 16.61 -6.60
CA LEU A 84 -1.40 16.59 -8.04
C LEU A 84 -0.86 17.84 -8.76
N PHE A 85 -0.99 19.03 -8.18
CA PHE A 85 -0.63 20.31 -8.82
C PHE A 85 0.40 21.12 -8.02
N GLY A 86 0.22 21.24 -6.69
CA GLY A 86 1.09 22.03 -5.82
C GLY A 86 2.56 21.61 -5.86
N GLU A 87 2.87 20.31 -5.87
CA GLU A 87 4.26 19.82 -5.99
C GLU A 87 4.94 20.19 -7.32
N LEU A 88 4.19 20.52 -8.38
CA LEU A 88 4.74 20.89 -9.68
C LEU A 88 5.09 22.39 -9.74
N ILE A 89 4.39 23.20 -8.94
CA ILE A 89 4.58 24.65 -8.81
C ILE A 89 5.62 24.97 -7.73
N PHE A 90 5.59 24.27 -6.60
CA PHE A 90 6.33 24.65 -5.39
C PHE A 90 7.54 23.77 -5.05
N LYS A 91 7.67 22.54 -5.58
CA LYS A 91 8.87 21.71 -5.37
C LYS A 91 9.81 21.76 -6.57
N ARG A 92 11.11 21.65 -6.31
CA ARG A 92 12.10 21.38 -7.36
C ARG A 92 11.85 20.00 -7.97
N LYS A 93 12.07 19.84 -9.28
CA LYS A 93 11.92 18.55 -9.95
C LYS A 93 12.82 17.50 -9.28
N PRO A 94 12.29 16.38 -8.76
CA PRO A 94 13.04 15.47 -7.90
C PRO A 94 14.06 14.67 -8.72
N VAL A 95 15.28 14.51 -8.23
CA VAL A 95 16.30 13.63 -8.83
C VAL A 95 16.80 12.66 -7.76
N ALA A 96 16.76 11.36 -8.03
CA ALA A 96 17.29 10.35 -7.13
C ALA A 96 18.83 10.46 -7.05
N PRO A 97 19.44 10.50 -5.86
CA PRO A 97 20.88 10.36 -5.72
C PRO A 97 21.35 9.04 -6.33
N ARG A 98 22.47 9.05 -7.05
CA ARG A 98 23.09 7.81 -7.55
C ARG A 98 23.75 7.09 -6.38
N VAL A 99 23.22 5.92 -6.04
CA VAL A 99 23.76 5.01 -5.02
C VAL A 99 24.14 3.72 -5.73
N ASP A 100 25.35 3.21 -5.51
CA ASP A 100 25.82 1.97 -6.16
C ASP A 100 24.91 0.77 -5.86
N GLN A 101 24.50 0.05 -6.90
CA GLN A 101 23.70 -1.18 -6.81
C GLN A 101 24.46 -2.40 -7.34
N THR A 102 25.78 -2.33 -7.48
CA THR A 102 26.65 -3.44 -7.88
C THR A 102 26.31 -4.73 -7.13
N GLY A 103 26.22 -5.84 -7.86
CA GLY A 103 25.85 -7.15 -7.34
C GLY A 103 24.35 -7.40 -7.13
N LYS A 104 23.51 -6.35 -7.05
CA LYS A 104 22.07 -6.50 -6.75
C LYS A 104 21.22 -6.91 -7.96
N VAL A 105 20.17 -7.69 -7.70
CA VAL A 105 19.15 -8.12 -8.66
C VAL A 105 17.82 -7.39 -8.40
N PHE A 106 17.23 -6.83 -9.44
CA PHE A 106 15.96 -6.10 -9.42
C PHE A 106 14.90 -6.79 -10.28
N VAL A 107 13.62 -6.70 -9.87
CA VAL A 107 12.45 -7.06 -10.70
C VAL A 107 11.47 -5.89 -10.74
N ILE A 108 11.05 -5.46 -11.94
CA ILE A 108 10.21 -4.28 -12.16
C ILE A 108 9.01 -4.66 -13.04
N THR A 109 7.82 -4.70 -12.43
CA THR A 109 6.59 -5.02 -13.15
C THR A 109 6.21 -3.91 -14.13
N GLY A 110 5.89 -4.25 -15.39
CA GLY A 110 5.54 -3.24 -16.40
C GLY A 110 6.71 -2.33 -16.77
N GLY A 111 7.94 -2.86 -16.76
CA GLY A 111 9.17 -2.11 -17.04
C GLY A 111 9.43 -1.83 -18.52
N ASN A 112 8.45 -2.03 -19.41
CA ASN A 112 8.62 -1.90 -20.87
C ASN A 112 8.15 -0.55 -21.45
N THR A 113 7.39 0.28 -20.71
CA THR A 113 7.07 1.67 -21.09
C THR A 113 7.15 2.61 -19.88
N GLY A 114 7.03 3.92 -20.15
CA GLY A 114 6.88 4.98 -19.15
C GLY A 114 7.84 4.92 -17.95
N ILE A 115 7.26 5.11 -16.76
CA ILE A 115 7.96 5.17 -15.46
C ILE A 115 8.73 3.88 -15.19
N GLY A 116 8.18 2.71 -15.55
CA GLY A 116 8.81 1.41 -15.30
C GLY A 116 10.10 1.24 -16.09
N LYS A 117 10.09 1.57 -17.39
CA LYS A 117 11.28 1.52 -18.24
C LYS A 117 12.34 2.51 -17.77
N GLU A 118 11.94 3.71 -17.39
CA GLU A 118 12.88 4.72 -16.92
C GLU A 118 13.46 4.39 -15.53
N THR A 119 12.68 3.76 -14.65
CA THR A 119 13.15 3.19 -13.38
C THR A 119 14.21 2.12 -13.65
N ALA A 120 13.96 1.21 -14.59
CA ALA A 120 14.94 0.20 -15.02
C ALA A 120 16.23 0.84 -15.56
N ARG A 121 16.10 1.90 -16.38
CA ARG A 121 17.23 2.63 -16.96
C ARG A 121 18.11 3.28 -15.89
N GLN A 122 17.50 4.00 -14.94
CA GLN A 122 18.23 4.65 -13.86
C GLN A 122 18.93 3.65 -12.93
N ILE A 123 18.29 2.51 -12.63
CA ILE A 123 18.87 1.43 -11.82
C ILE A 123 20.07 0.76 -12.53
N GLY A 124 19.99 0.55 -13.85
CA GLY A 124 21.14 0.08 -14.63
C GLY A 124 22.29 1.09 -14.68
N LEU A 125 21.99 2.39 -14.80
CA LEU A 125 22.97 3.46 -14.68
C LEU A 125 23.59 3.59 -13.27
N MET A 126 23.01 2.94 -12.26
CA MET A 126 23.58 2.79 -10.91
C MET A 126 24.36 1.46 -10.73
N GLY A 127 24.64 0.73 -11.81
CA GLY A 127 25.53 -0.44 -11.79
C GLY A 127 24.89 -1.74 -11.31
N ALA A 128 23.56 -1.83 -11.25
CA ALA A 128 22.86 -3.07 -10.89
C ALA A 128 23.37 -4.28 -11.68
N LYS A 129 23.65 -5.41 -11.02
CA LYS A 129 24.06 -6.67 -11.68
C LYS A 129 23.04 -7.05 -12.76
N LYS A 130 21.76 -7.01 -12.37
CA LYS A 130 20.66 -7.51 -13.20
C LYS A 130 19.36 -6.78 -12.92
N VAL A 131 18.62 -6.46 -13.98
CA VAL A 131 17.30 -5.84 -13.92
C VAL A 131 16.35 -6.62 -14.82
N TYR A 132 15.41 -7.32 -14.19
CA TYR A 132 14.26 -7.89 -14.86
C TYR A 132 13.19 -6.82 -15.03
N ILE A 133 12.74 -6.62 -16.27
CA ILE A 133 11.47 -5.94 -16.54
C ILE A 133 10.39 -6.98 -16.86
N THR A 134 9.14 -6.70 -16.52
CA THR A 134 8.02 -7.53 -17.00
C THR A 134 7.19 -6.82 -18.06
N ALA A 135 6.61 -7.59 -18.97
CA ALA A 135 5.74 -7.10 -20.04
C ALA A 135 4.63 -8.11 -20.36
N ARG A 136 3.45 -7.62 -20.74
CA ARG A 136 2.35 -8.47 -21.26
C ARG A 136 2.63 -8.97 -22.67
N ASN A 137 3.23 -8.11 -23.49
CA ASN A 137 3.59 -8.38 -24.87
C ASN A 137 5.13 -8.46 -24.98
N MET A 138 5.64 -9.65 -25.28
CA MET A 138 7.08 -9.91 -25.30
C MET A 138 7.83 -9.17 -26.41
N GLN A 139 7.18 -8.83 -27.53
CA GLN A 139 7.80 -8.05 -28.60
C GLN A 139 8.07 -6.59 -28.15
N LYS A 140 7.08 -5.94 -27.50
CA LYS A 140 7.27 -4.63 -26.84
C LYS A 140 8.28 -4.72 -25.69
N GLY A 141 8.27 -5.83 -24.95
CA GLY A 141 9.25 -6.14 -23.91
C GLY A 141 10.68 -6.17 -24.44
N GLN A 142 10.96 -6.99 -25.45
CA GLN A 142 12.30 -7.13 -26.05
C GLN A 142 12.79 -5.81 -26.67
N LYS A 143 11.91 -5.02 -27.31
CA LYS A 143 12.30 -3.68 -27.79
C LYS A 143 12.81 -2.80 -26.65
N ALA A 144 12.12 -2.79 -25.50
CA ALA A 144 12.59 -2.05 -24.32
C ALA A 144 13.93 -2.59 -23.77
N ILE A 145 14.19 -3.90 -23.86
CA ILE A 145 15.49 -4.50 -23.47
C ILE A 145 16.64 -3.94 -24.33
N GLU A 146 16.49 -3.84 -25.66
CA GLU A 146 17.57 -3.30 -26.50
C GLU A 146 17.80 -1.80 -26.26
N GLU A 147 16.73 -1.03 -26.05
CA GLU A 147 16.83 0.37 -25.61
C GLU A 147 17.59 0.49 -24.28
N LEU A 148 17.25 -0.34 -23.28
CA LEU A 148 17.91 -0.35 -21.96
C LEU A 148 19.39 -0.73 -22.05
N LYS A 149 19.74 -1.82 -22.76
CA LYS A 149 21.13 -2.26 -23.00
C LYS A 149 22.00 -1.15 -23.57
N SER A 150 21.49 -0.39 -24.55
CA SER A 150 22.24 0.71 -25.16
C SER A 150 22.57 1.85 -24.19
N SER A 151 21.77 2.01 -23.12
CA SER A 151 21.95 3.06 -22.12
C SER A 151 22.83 2.67 -20.93
N ALA A 152 22.90 1.39 -20.58
CA ALA A 152 23.57 0.90 -19.37
C ALA A 152 24.25 -0.46 -19.61
N THR A 153 25.34 -0.44 -20.37
CA THR A 153 26.07 -1.62 -20.89
C THR A 153 26.66 -2.56 -19.83
N LYS A 154 26.71 -2.17 -18.55
CA LYS A 154 27.19 -3.00 -17.44
C LYS A 154 26.10 -3.85 -16.77
N THR A 155 24.83 -3.60 -17.06
CA THR A 155 23.69 -4.27 -16.42
C THR A 155 23.08 -5.31 -17.35
N GLN A 156 22.85 -6.51 -16.82
CA GLN A 156 22.09 -7.53 -17.53
C GLN A 156 20.59 -7.19 -17.49
N PHE A 157 20.00 -6.89 -18.64
CA PHE A 157 18.56 -6.69 -18.79
C PHE A 157 17.92 -7.94 -19.40
N GLU A 158 16.91 -8.49 -18.71
CA GLU A 158 16.06 -9.58 -19.19
C GLU A 158 14.58 -9.19 -19.07
N VAL A 159 13.73 -9.76 -19.92
CA VAL A 159 12.27 -9.58 -19.86
C VAL A 159 11.57 -10.88 -19.49
N ILE A 160 10.61 -10.80 -18.56
CA ILE A 160 9.70 -11.89 -18.18
C ILE A 160 8.29 -11.57 -18.69
N GLN A 161 7.59 -12.57 -19.24
CA GLN A 161 6.19 -12.38 -19.62
C GLN A 161 5.31 -12.37 -18.36
N LEU A 162 4.57 -11.29 -18.14
CA LEU A 162 3.63 -11.16 -17.02
C LEU A 162 2.39 -10.37 -17.46
N ASP A 163 1.23 -11.01 -17.42
CA ASP A 163 -0.06 -10.33 -17.36
C ASP A 163 -0.62 -10.40 -15.94
N LEU A 164 -0.84 -9.24 -15.32
CA LEU A 164 -1.47 -9.15 -14.00
C LEU A 164 -2.98 -9.39 -14.09
N ASP A 165 -3.57 -9.26 -15.28
CA ASP A 165 -4.98 -9.55 -15.57
C ASP A 165 -5.25 -11.07 -15.71
N SER A 166 -4.24 -11.93 -15.43
CA SER A 166 -4.37 -13.39 -15.33
C SER A 166 -3.51 -13.96 -14.19
N LEU A 167 -4.12 -14.50 -13.13
CA LEU A 167 -3.38 -15.08 -12.00
C LEU A 167 -2.48 -16.26 -12.42
N ALA A 168 -2.89 -17.03 -13.43
CA ALA A 168 -2.06 -18.09 -14.02
C ALA A 168 -0.79 -17.56 -14.72
N SER A 169 -0.83 -16.35 -15.31
CA SER A 169 0.37 -15.69 -15.83
C SER A 169 1.27 -15.19 -14.71
N VAL A 170 0.72 -14.75 -13.58
CA VAL A 170 1.49 -14.36 -12.39
C VAL A 170 2.28 -15.55 -11.82
N GLU A 171 1.62 -16.70 -11.64
CA GLU A 171 2.25 -17.95 -11.23
C GLU A 171 3.39 -18.35 -12.19
N SER A 172 3.14 -18.30 -13.50
CA SER A 172 4.12 -18.66 -14.53
C SER A 172 5.36 -17.75 -14.49
N ALA A 173 5.17 -16.44 -14.38
CA ALA A 173 6.24 -15.45 -14.32
C ALA A 173 7.10 -15.61 -13.06
N ALA A 174 6.47 -15.85 -11.90
CA ALA A 174 7.18 -16.08 -10.65
C ALA A 174 7.91 -17.42 -10.64
N ALA A 175 7.33 -18.47 -11.24
CA ALA A 175 7.98 -19.76 -11.43
C ALA A 175 9.18 -19.70 -12.40
N GLU A 176 9.19 -18.78 -13.38
CA GLU A 176 10.36 -18.52 -14.22
C GLU A 176 11.48 -17.81 -13.42
N LEU A 177 11.14 -16.78 -12.65
CA LEU A 177 12.12 -16.08 -11.80
C LEU A 177 12.74 -16.99 -10.74
N ASN A 178 11.95 -17.86 -10.08
CA ASN A 178 12.44 -18.87 -9.13
C ASN A 178 13.35 -19.95 -9.76
N LYS A 179 13.37 -20.08 -11.10
CA LYS A 179 14.33 -20.94 -11.83
C LYS A 179 15.58 -20.19 -12.29
N LYS A 180 15.48 -18.86 -12.50
CA LYS A 180 16.55 -18.02 -13.05
C LYS A 180 17.50 -17.45 -11.99
N GLU A 181 16.98 -17.07 -10.81
CA GLU A 181 17.77 -16.40 -9.78
C GLU A 181 17.60 -17.05 -8.41
N GLU A 182 18.70 -17.12 -7.66
CA GLU A 182 18.69 -17.62 -6.28
C GLU A 182 18.03 -16.63 -5.31
N LYS A 183 18.13 -15.32 -5.59
CA LYS A 183 17.71 -14.22 -4.72
C LYS A 183 17.37 -12.94 -5.51
N ILE A 184 16.47 -12.11 -4.98
CA ILE A 184 16.06 -10.81 -5.54
C ILE A 184 16.24 -9.74 -4.46
N ASN A 185 17.04 -8.70 -4.70
CA ASN A 185 17.27 -7.65 -3.70
C ASN A 185 16.13 -6.63 -3.65
N VAL A 186 15.53 -6.30 -4.80
CA VAL A 186 14.45 -5.30 -4.87
C VAL A 186 13.36 -5.72 -5.86
N LEU A 187 12.12 -5.75 -5.39
CA LEU A 187 10.91 -5.92 -6.19
C LEU A 187 10.17 -4.58 -6.30
N ILE A 188 9.88 -4.13 -7.52
CA ILE A 188 9.17 -2.88 -7.79
C ILE A 188 7.84 -3.20 -8.48
N LEU A 189 6.77 -3.14 -7.69
CA LEU A 189 5.37 -3.31 -8.09
C LEU A 189 4.85 -1.99 -8.69
N ASN A 190 5.40 -1.68 -9.86
CA ASN A 190 5.20 -0.46 -10.66
C ASN A 190 4.00 -0.50 -11.61
N ALA A 191 3.56 -1.69 -12.02
CA ALA A 191 2.55 -1.80 -13.07
C ALA A 191 1.18 -1.28 -12.62
N GLY A 192 0.34 -0.94 -13.58
CA GLY A 192 -1.05 -0.68 -13.29
C GLY A 192 -1.81 -0.05 -14.43
N ILE A 193 -3.12 -0.09 -14.29
CA ILE A 193 -4.12 0.50 -15.17
C ILE A 193 -5.06 1.38 -14.36
N GLY A 194 -5.75 2.28 -15.04
CA GLY A 194 -6.83 3.10 -14.50
C GLY A 194 -7.84 3.39 -15.59
N PHE A 195 -8.96 4.01 -15.23
CA PHE A 195 -9.97 4.48 -16.20
C PHE A 195 -10.43 3.36 -17.14
N TYR A 196 -10.67 2.19 -16.54
CA TYR A 196 -11.20 1.01 -17.20
C TYR A 196 -12.73 0.96 -17.00
N PRO A 197 -13.52 0.56 -18.01
CA PRO A 197 -14.97 0.49 -17.91
C PRO A 197 -15.46 -0.26 -16.66
N LEU A 198 -16.40 0.36 -15.94
CA LEU A 198 -16.98 -0.19 -14.71
C LEU A 198 -17.60 -1.57 -14.95
N GLY A 199 -17.25 -2.53 -14.10
CA GLY A 199 -17.72 -3.91 -14.22
C GLY A 199 -16.97 -4.75 -15.26
N ALA A 200 -15.92 -4.22 -15.90
CA ALA A 200 -14.96 -5.04 -16.63
C ALA A 200 -14.30 -6.06 -15.68
N LYS A 201 -14.33 -7.33 -16.08
CA LYS A 201 -13.80 -8.45 -15.30
C LYS A 201 -12.64 -9.13 -16.03
N THR A 202 -11.63 -9.54 -15.26
CA THR A 202 -10.56 -10.42 -15.71
C THR A 202 -11.07 -11.83 -16.01
N ALA A 203 -10.22 -12.66 -16.63
CA ALA A 203 -10.50 -14.09 -16.80
C ALA A 203 -10.68 -14.83 -15.46
N ASP A 204 -10.09 -14.34 -14.38
CA ASP A 204 -10.23 -14.90 -13.03
C ASP A 204 -11.50 -14.40 -12.28
N GLY A 205 -12.29 -13.49 -12.89
CA GLY A 205 -13.58 -13.02 -12.35
C GLY A 205 -13.50 -11.79 -11.42
N TYR A 206 -12.33 -11.19 -11.27
CA TYR A 206 -12.10 -10.00 -10.44
C TYR A 206 -12.23 -8.69 -11.24
N ASP A 207 -12.53 -7.58 -10.57
CA ASP A 207 -12.53 -6.24 -11.22
C ASP A 207 -11.17 -5.96 -11.88
N GLN A 208 -11.17 -5.50 -13.13
CA GLN A 208 -9.94 -5.38 -13.92
C GLN A 208 -8.89 -4.51 -13.22
N MET A 209 -9.28 -3.34 -12.71
CA MET A 209 -8.34 -2.43 -12.05
C MET A 209 -7.86 -3.03 -10.72
N TYR A 210 -8.75 -3.66 -9.95
CA TYR A 210 -8.39 -4.30 -8.69
C TYR A 210 -7.38 -5.43 -8.88
N GLN A 211 -7.61 -6.33 -9.83
CA GLN A 211 -6.69 -7.43 -10.05
C GLN A 211 -5.34 -6.94 -10.58
N SER A 212 -5.34 -6.09 -11.61
CA SER A 212 -4.12 -5.60 -12.24
C SER A 212 -3.24 -4.80 -11.27
N ASN A 213 -3.86 -3.92 -10.46
CA ASN A 213 -3.12 -3.00 -9.59
C ASN A 213 -2.71 -3.63 -8.25
N HIS A 214 -3.50 -4.60 -7.75
CA HIS A 214 -3.35 -5.16 -6.39
C HIS A 214 -3.28 -6.71 -6.36
N LEU A 215 -4.30 -7.46 -6.77
CA LEU A 215 -4.30 -8.93 -6.55
C LEU A 215 -3.15 -9.65 -7.27
N GLY A 216 -2.91 -9.33 -8.54
CA GLY A 216 -1.79 -9.90 -9.30
C GLY A 216 -0.44 -9.52 -8.69
N HIS A 217 -0.31 -8.29 -8.17
CA HIS A 217 0.89 -7.82 -7.47
C HIS A 217 1.11 -8.51 -6.12
N HIS A 218 0.05 -8.73 -5.34
CA HIS A 218 0.10 -9.47 -4.07
C HIS A 218 0.52 -10.92 -4.31
N LEU A 219 -0.09 -11.61 -5.28
CA LEU A 219 0.32 -12.97 -5.66
C LEU A 219 1.78 -13.01 -6.15
N PHE A 220 2.20 -12.05 -6.97
CA PHE A 220 3.58 -11.97 -7.47
C PHE A 220 4.59 -11.78 -6.35
N PHE A 221 4.30 -10.93 -5.37
CA PHE A 221 5.13 -10.76 -4.16
C PHE A 221 5.22 -12.08 -3.37
N GLU A 222 4.09 -12.71 -3.03
CA GLU A 222 4.07 -13.94 -2.22
C GLU A 222 4.81 -15.11 -2.90
N ARG A 223 4.78 -15.18 -4.24
CA ARG A 223 5.55 -16.17 -5.02
C ARG A 223 7.04 -15.84 -5.18
N LEU A 224 7.47 -14.61 -4.86
CA LEU A 224 8.87 -14.18 -4.86
C LEU A 224 9.44 -13.99 -3.44
N LEU A 225 8.63 -14.14 -2.40
CA LEU A 225 9.00 -13.94 -1.00
C LEU A 225 10.28 -14.71 -0.61
N THR A 226 10.41 -15.97 -1.00
CA THR A 226 11.61 -16.80 -0.73
C THR A 226 12.88 -16.20 -1.35
N LEU A 227 12.79 -15.59 -2.53
CA LEU A 227 13.93 -14.95 -3.20
C LEU A 227 14.29 -13.60 -2.57
N LEU A 228 13.28 -12.86 -2.08
CA LEU A 228 13.48 -11.64 -1.30
C LEU A 228 14.17 -11.96 0.04
N ARG A 229 13.70 -12.99 0.77
CA ARG A 229 14.31 -13.43 2.04
C ARG A 229 15.77 -13.85 1.88
N ARG A 230 16.10 -14.61 0.83
CA ARG A 230 17.50 -14.97 0.49
C ARG A 230 18.39 -13.78 0.10
N ALA A 231 17.82 -12.60 -0.16
CA ALA A 231 18.55 -11.36 -0.43
C ALA A 231 18.64 -10.41 0.77
N SER A 232 17.91 -10.70 1.85
CA SER A 232 17.96 -9.93 3.08
C SER A 232 19.21 -10.29 3.90
N GLU A 233 19.97 -9.27 4.26
CA GLU A 233 21.05 -9.34 5.24
C GLU A 233 20.82 -8.26 6.31
N PRO A 234 21.31 -8.39 7.56
CA PRO A 234 20.95 -7.48 8.66
C PRO A 234 21.21 -5.98 8.41
N GLU A 235 22.22 -5.66 7.59
CA GLU A 235 22.58 -4.29 7.19
C GLU A 235 22.14 -3.96 5.75
N ARG A 236 21.60 -4.94 5.02
CA ARG A 236 21.20 -4.83 3.60
C ARG A 236 19.88 -5.59 3.37
N PRO A 237 18.76 -5.13 3.94
CA PRO A 237 17.48 -5.82 3.82
C PRO A 237 16.96 -5.81 2.37
N ALA A 238 16.14 -6.79 2.02
CA ALA A 238 15.46 -6.78 0.74
C ALA A 238 14.37 -5.69 0.72
N LYS A 239 14.03 -5.16 -0.46
CA LYS A 239 13.04 -4.08 -0.61
C LYS A 239 11.88 -4.43 -1.52
N VAL A 240 10.69 -3.98 -1.15
CA VAL A 240 9.48 -4.03 -1.98
C VAL A 240 8.91 -2.62 -2.11
N VAL A 241 8.94 -2.08 -3.33
CA VAL A 241 8.45 -0.72 -3.64
C VAL A 241 7.13 -0.85 -4.41
N VAL A 242 6.07 -0.18 -3.94
CA VAL A 242 4.70 -0.37 -4.44
C VAL A 242 4.12 0.95 -4.90
N LEU A 243 3.68 1.02 -6.17
CA LEU A 243 3.19 2.28 -6.73
C LEU A 243 1.71 2.52 -6.40
N SER A 244 1.50 3.62 -5.68
CA SER A 244 0.23 4.26 -5.40
C SER A 244 0.09 5.53 -6.28
N SER A 245 -0.82 6.43 -5.94
CA SER A 245 -0.91 7.78 -6.50
C SER A 245 -1.60 8.73 -5.53
N ALA A 246 -1.50 10.05 -5.74
CA ALA A 246 -2.27 11.04 -4.98
C ALA A 246 -3.80 10.73 -4.92
N GLY A 247 -4.35 10.02 -5.92
CA GLY A 247 -5.75 9.58 -5.92
C GLY A 247 -6.19 8.81 -4.68
N HIS A 248 -5.28 8.13 -3.97
CA HIS A 248 -5.61 7.41 -2.74
C HIS A 248 -6.16 8.32 -1.62
N TYR A 249 -5.85 9.63 -1.62
CA TYR A 249 -6.43 10.60 -0.68
C TYR A 249 -7.95 10.78 -0.87
N LEU A 250 -8.49 10.50 -2.06
CA LEU A 250 -9.91 10.62 -2.38
C LEU A 250 -10.70 9.33 -2.13
N SER A 251 -10.11 8.34 -1.47
CA SER A 251 -10.72 7.03 -1.20
C SER A 251 -11.37 6.96 0.19
N SER A 252 -12.34 6.07 0.35
CA SER A 252 -13.07 5.82 1.60
C SER A 252 -12.98 4.36 2.06
N GLU A 253 -13.49 4.04 3.25
CA GLU A 253 -13.61 2.64 3.69
C GLU A 253 -14.71 1.88 2.93
N GLU A 254 -15.74 2.59 2.44
CA GLU A 254 -16.80 2.04 1.60
C GLU A 254 -16.23 1.49 0.28
N ASP A 255 -15.17 2.12 -0.23
CA ASP A 255 -14.46 1.67 -1.44
C ASP A 255 -13.72 0.34 -1.23
N LEU A 256 -13.26 0.06 0.00
CA LEU A 256 -12.51 -1.14 0.38
C LEU A 256 -13.38 -2.37 0.59
N SER A 257 -14.68 -2.19 0.84
CA SER A 257 -15.64 -3.29 1.02
C SER A 257 -16.35 -3.70 -0.27
N ASN A 258 -16.46 -2.79 -1.24
CA ASN A 258 -17.15 -3.01 -2.52
C ASN A 258 -16.17 -3.01 -3.70
N VAL A 259 -15.06 -3.74 -3.59
CA VAL A 259 -13.99 -3.68 -4.59
C VAL A 259 -14.36 -4.38 -5.90
N ASP A 260 -14.93 -5.58 -5.81
CA ASP A 260 -15.29 -6.41 -6.96
C ASP A 260 -16.66 -6.11 -7.58
N GLU A 261 -17.47 -5.27 -6.91
CA GLU A 261 -18.79 -4.85 -7.36
C GLU A 261 -18.87 -3.31 -7.47
N PRO A 262 -18.27 -2.70 -8.51
CA PRO A 262 -18.19 -1.24 -8.64
C PRO A 262 -19.52 -0.55 -9.02
N LYS A 263 -20.68 -1.18 -8.76
CA LYS A 263 -22.05 -0.81 -9.20
C LYS A 263 -22.54 0.58 -8.72
N LYS A 264 -21.76 1.31 -7.92
CA LYS A 264 -22.02 2.67 -7.43
C LYS A 264 -20.80 3.61 -7.49
N LYS A 265 -19.69 3.18 -8.09
CA LYS A 265 -18.42 3.93 -8.16
C LYS A 265 -18.27 4.60 -9.52
N SER A 266 -17.41 5.63 -9.60
CA SER A 266 -16.83 6.08 -10.87
C SER A 266 -15.55 5.29 -11.18
N GLU A 267 -15.11 5.28 -12.44
CA GLU A 267 -13.85 4.63 -12.84
C GLU A 267 -12.65 5.22 -12.08
N PHE A 268 -12.68 6.54 -11.86
CA PHE A 268 -11.70 7.26 -11.06
C PHE A 268 -11.76 6.85 -9.57
N SER A 269 -12.96 6.70 -9.00
CA SER A 269 -13.14 6.20 -7.62
C SER A 269 -12.57 4.79 -7.46
N GLN A 270 -12.84 3.89 -8.41
CA GLN A 270 -12.31 2.53 -8.40
C GLN A 270 -10.78 2.53 -8.54
N TYR A 271 -10.22 3.31 -9.47
CA TYR A 271 -8.77 3.48 -9.58
C TYR A 271 -8.15 3.99 -8.27
N ASN A 272 -8.71 5.05 -7.68
CA ASN A 272 -8.26 5.63 -6.43
C ASN A 272 -8.25 4.60 -5.29
N ALA A 273 -9.32 3.80 -5.19
CA ALA A 273 -9.44 2.72 -4.22
C ALA A 273 -8.29 1.71 -4.34
N THR A 274 -7.94 1.27 -5.55
CA THR A 274 -6.78 0.36 -5.74
C THR A 274 -5.45 0.99 -5.32
N LYS A 275 -5.32 2.32 -5.39
CA LYS A 275 -4.12 3.02 -4.94
C LYS A 275 -4.10 3.25 -3.42
N LEU A 276 -5.24 3.23 -2.73
CA LEU A 276 -5.30 3.06 -1.27
C LEU A 276 -4.93 1.64 -0.86
N MET A 277 -5.44 0.63 -1.56
CA MET A 277 -5.16 -0.80 -1.31
C MET A 277 -3.65 -1.11 -1.38
N ASN A 278 -2.95 -0.55 -2.37
CA ASN A 278 -1.49 -0.67 -2.49
C ASN A 278 -0.72 -0.08 -1.29
N LEU A 279 -1.31 0.84 -0.51
CA LEU A 279 -0.71 1.37 0.72
C LEU A 279 -1.11 0.58 1.97
N LEU A 280 -2.33 0.02 2.01
CA LEU A 280 -2.72 -0.95 3.04
C LEU A 280 -1.86 -2.23 2.96
N PHE A 281 -1.55 -2.67 1.75
CA PHE A 281 -0.59 -3.73 1.43
C PHE A 281 0.80 -3.40 1.99
N VAL A 282 1.34 -2.22 1.70
CA VAL A 282 2.61 -1.74 2.29
C VAL A 282 2.56 -1.69 3.82
N ARG A 283 1.47 -1.19 4.42
CA ARG A 283 1.33 -1.08 5.88
C ARG A 283 1.34 -2.46 6.56
N TYR A 284 0.49 -3.37 6.09
CA TYR A 284 0.37 -4.72 6.65
C TYR A 284 1.67 -5.52 6.48
N LEU A 285 2.25 -5.57 5.27
CA LEU A 285 3.46 -6.35 5.03
C LEU A 285 4.69 -5.72 5.71
N SER A 286 4.73 -4.39 5.87
CA SER A 286 5.72 -3.73 6.72
C SER A 286 5.66 -4.21 8.17
N ASN A 287 4.45 -4.37 8.74
CA ASN A 287 4.32 -4.88 10.11
C ASN A 287 4.68 -6.37 10.21
N LYS A 288 4.45 -7.15 9.15
CA LYS A 288 4.67 -8.61 9.09
C LYS A 288 6.13 -9.02 8.83
N TYR A 289 6.91 -8.20 8.11
CA TYR A 289 8.25 -8.58 7.62
C TYR A 289 9.37 -7.57 7.92
N SER A 290 9.11 -6.37 8.46
CA SER A 290 10.21 -5.47 8.88
C SER A 290 10.91 -6.03 10.13
N PRO A 291 12.25 -6.03 10.23
CA PRO A 291 13.22 -5.39 9.33
C PRO A 291 13.80 -6.30 8.22
N GLU A 292 13.40 -7.58 8.11
CA GLU A 292 13.87 -8.52 7.07
C GLU A 292 13.59 -8.00 5.66
N ILE A 293 12.39 -7.46 5.43
CA ILE A 293 11.99 -6.87 4.15
C ILE A 293 11.38 -5.48 4.41
N ILE A 294 11.93 -4.47 3.74
CA ILE A 294 11.49 -3.08 3.84
C ILE A 294 10.47 -2.78 2.73
N PHE A 295 9.26 -2.39 3.12
CA PHE A 295 8.17 -2.02 2.21
C PHE A 295 8.03 -0.51 2.10
N GLN A 296 7.90 0.01 0.88
CA GLN A 296 7.74 1.44 0.62
C GLN A 296 6.62 1.71 -0.38
N GLY A 297 5.70 2.62 -0.04
CA GLY A 297 4.70 3.15 -0.97
C GLY A 297 5.27 4.34 -1.73
N VAL A 298 4.96 4.47 -3.02
CA VAL A 298 5.45 5.59 -3.86
C VAL A 298 4.33 6.24 -4.64
N HIS A 299 4.35 7.57 -4.72
CA HIS A 299 3.70 8.33 -5.79
C HIS A 299 4.76 8.96 -6.70
N PRO A 300 4.75 8.69 -8.03
CA PRO A 300 5.71 9.28 -8.98
C PRO A 300 5.46 10.77 -9.30
N GLY A 301 4.42 11.39 -8.73
CA GLY A 301 3.87 12.67 -9.20
C GLY A 301 2.96 12.52 -10.42
N ALA A 302 2.51 13.64 -10.98
CA ALA A 302 1.76 13.66 -12.23
C ALA A 302 2.71 13.45 -13.44
N VAL A 303 2.66 12.27 -14.06
CA VAL A 303 3.46 11.89 -15.23
C VAL A 303 2.53 11.62 -16.40
N LEU A 304 2.83 12.15 -17.60
CA LEU A 304 2.17 11.71 -18.83
C LEU A 304 2.57 10.26 -19.09
N THR A 305 1.60 9.36 -19.01
CA THR A 305 1.77 7.92 -19.22
C THR A 305 0.59 7.37 -20.01
N ASP A 306 0.81 6.20 -20.63
CA ASP A 306 -0.12 5.42 -21.46
C ASP A 306 -1.50 5.18 -20.77
N ILE A 307 -1.62 5.42 -19.45
CA ILE A 307 -2.88 5.39 -18.69
C ILE A 307 -3.91 6.41 -19.22
N PHE A 308 -3.48 7.47 -19.90
CA PHE A 308 -4.36 8.47 -20.51
C PHE A 308 -4.86 8.08 -21.91
N ASP A 309 -4.30 7.04 -22.55
CA ASP A 309 -4.65 6.67 -23.93
C ASP A 309 -6.08 6.12 -24.09
N LYS A 310 -6.72 5.72 -22.97
CA LYS A 310 -8.12 5.26 -22.93
C LYS A 310 -9.15 6.36 -22.67
N PHE A 311 -8.73 7.61 -22.46
CA PHE A 311 -9.66 8.70 -22.22
C PHE A 311 -10.37 9.14 -23.51
N PRO A 312 -11.60 9.71 -23.41
CA PRO A 312 -12.21 10.46 -24.49
C PRO A 312 -11.25 11.51 -25.08
N GLU A 313 -11.23 11.65 -26.41
CA GLU A 313 -10.23 12.47 -27.13
C GLU A 313 -10.20 13.93 -26.68
N ASN A 314 -11.31 14.50 -26.17
CA ASN A 314 -11.31 15.85 -25.61
C ASN A 314 -10.50 15.95 -24.29
N VAL A 315 -10.55 14.94 -23.41
CA VAL A 315 -9.79 14.94 -22.15
C VAL A 315 -8.32 14.58 -22.42
N LYS A 316 -8.08 13.65 -23.34
CA LYS A 316 -6.75 13.33 -23.87
C LYS A 316 -6.10 14.55 -24.55
N TRP A 317 -6.86 15.33 -25.32
CA TRP A 317 -6.41 16.61 -25.89
C TRP A 317 -6.08 17.65 -24.81
N ILE A 318 -6.91 17.81 -23.78
CA ILE A 318 -6.60 18.70 -22.64
C ILE A 318 -5.30 18.28 -21.95
N ALA A 319 -5.12 16.98 -21.66
CA ALA A 319 -3.89 16.47 -21.08
C ALA A 319 -2.66 16.72 -21.97
N GLN A 320 -2.76 16.39 -23.26
CA GLN A 320 -1.65 16.46 -24.20
C GLN A 320 -1.31 17.87 -24.71
N ASN A 321 -2.24 18.84 -24.67
CA ASN A 321 -2.05 20.16 -25.27
C ASN A 321 -2.14 21.33 -24.27
N VAL A 322 -2.99 21.21 -23.23
CA VAL A 322 -3.13 22.25 -22.19
C VAL A 322 -2.20 21.98 -21.00
N MET A 323 -2.05 20.70 -20.62
CA MET A 323 -1.28 20.30 -19.43
C MET A 323 0.13 19.76 -19.74
N HIS A 324 0.59 19.73 -20.99
CA HIS A 324 1.91 19.19 -21.37
C HIS A 324 3.08 19.77 -20.55
N ASN A 325 3.05 21.09 -20.27
CA ASN A 325 4.08 21.78 -19.49
C ASN A 325 3.95 21.59 -17.97
N ILE A 326 2.88 20.93 -17.51
CA ILE A 326 2.59 20.64 -16.10
C ILE A 326 3.10 19.25 -15.72
N TYR A 327 3.03 18.26 -16.63
CA TYR A 327 3.48 16.90 -16.33
C TYR A 327 5.00 16.75 -16.16
N ARG A 328 5.38 15.81 -15.29
CA ARG A 328 6.74 15.28 -15.19
C ARG A 328 7.04 14.42 -16.42
N SER A 329 8.24 14.58 -16.97
CA SER A 329 8.80 13.59 -17.89
C SER A 329 9.12 12.28 -17.14
N PRO A 330 9.29 11.14 -17.83
CA PRO A 330 9.51 9.85 -17.20
C PRO A 330 10.69 9.84 -16.21
N GLU A 331 11.74 10.63 -16.45
CA GLU A 331 12.95 10.71 -15.62
C GLU A 331 12.63 11.22 -14.21
N TYR A 332 11.79 12.25 -14.12
CA TYR A 332 11.30 12.82 -12.87
C TYR A 332 10.18 11.97 -12.25
N GLY A 333 9.44 11.22 -13.07
CA GLY A 333 8.44 10.25 -12.60
C GLY A 333 9.07 9.03 -11.92
N ALA A 334 10.12 8.47 -12.52
CA ALA A 334 10.89 7.35 -11.96
C ALA A 334 11.66 7.75 -10.69
N SER A 335 12.08 9.00 -10.57
CA SER A 335 12.92 9.51 -9.48
C SER A 335 12.51 9.05 -8.07
N THR A 336 11.23 9.13 -7.71
CA THR A 336 10.78 8.73 -6.37
C THR A 336 10.67 7.21 -6.20
N THR A 337 10.37 6.48 -7.27
CA THR A 337 10.46 5.01 -7.31
C THR A 337 11.90 4.54 -7.12
N VAL A 338 12.84 5.16 -7.86
CA VAL A 338 14.27 4.89 -7.77
C VAL A 338 14.80 5.24 -6.39
N PHE A 339 14.45 6.41 -5.84
CA PHE A 339 14.84 6.81 -4.48
C PHE A 339 14.42 5.76 -3.44
N ALA A 340 13.15 5.35 -3.42
CA ALA A 340 12.65 4.32 -2.51
C ALA A 340 13.32 2.95 -2.73
N ALA A 341 13.67 2.62 -3.98
CA ALA A 341 14.33 1.38 -4.34
C ALA A 341 15.83 1.34 -4.00
N THR A 342 16.57 2.45 -4.10
CA THR A 342 18.05 2.45 -4.07
C THR A 342 18.68 3.20 -2.91
N ASN A 343 17.96 4.13 -2.26
CA ASN A 343 18.55 5.02 -1.25
C ASN A 343 18.53 4.41 0.18
N PRO A 344 19.63 4.47 0.96
CA PRO A 344 19.66 4.01 2.35
C PRO A 344 18.73 4.76 3.32
N GLU A 345 18.38 6.02 3.05
CA GLU A 345 17.37 6.74 3.84
C GLU A 345 15.99 6.04 3.79
N ALA A 346 15.69 5.38 2.66
CA ALA A 346 14.48 4.57 2.50
C ALA A 346 14.62 3.13 3.04
N GLU A 347 15.78 2.75 3.59
CA GLU A 347 15.98 1.47 4.29
C GLU A 347 15.75 1.63 5.81
N LYS A 348 15.98 2.83 6.37
CA LYS A 348 15.89 3.12 7.83
C LYS A 348 14.52 2.86 8.48
N LYS A 349 13.43 2.86 7.71
CA LYS A 349 12.08 2.60 8.23
C LYS A 349 11.15 2.10 7.12
N SER A 350 10.62 0.89 7.31
CA SER A 350 9.56 0.31 6.48
C SER A 350 8.20 0.99 6.73
N GLY A 351 7.31 0.91 5.74
CA GLY A 351 5.93 1.38 5.82
C GLY A 351 5.77 2.90 5.59
N LEU A 352 6.73 3.56 4.94
CA LEU A 352 6.62 4.97 4.57
C LEU A 352 5.99 5.12 3.17
N TYR A 353 5.50 6.32 2.89
CA TYR A 353 4.93 6.71 1.61
C TYR A 353 5.68 7.93 1.08
N TRP A 354 6.19 7.83 -0.15
CA TRP A 354 7.13 8.79 -0.73
C TRP A 354 6.51 9.58 -1.89
N SER A 355 6.71 10.90 -1.88
CA SER A 355 6.34 11.80 -2.98
C SER A 355 7.47 12.81 -3.20
N SER A 356 7.98 12.90 -4.44
CA SER A 356 9.10 13.78 -4.79
C SER A 356 10.36 13.57 -3.94
N ASN A 357 10.67 12.31 -3.65
CA ASN A 357 11.82 11.85 -2.86
C ASN A 357 11.76 12.22 -1.36
N GLU A 358 10.61 12.69 -0.88
CA GLU A 358 10.34 13.01 0.52
C GLU A 358 9.30 12.05 1.10
N SER A 359 9.48 11.65 2.36
CA SER A 359 8.47 10.86 3.10
C SER A 359 7.31 11.77 3.52
N VAL A 360 6.10 11.47 3.03
CA VAL A 360 4.88 12.25 3.27
C VAL A 360 3.80 11.37 3.91
N LYS A 361 2.83 11.99 4.61
CA LYS A 361 1.74 11.23 5.24
C LYS A 361 0.73 10.78 4.17
N PRO A 362 0.44 9.47 4.02
CA PRO A 362 -0.64 9.00 3.17
C PRO A 362 -2.01 9.31 3.79
N HIS A 363 -3.09 8.94 3.09
CA HIS A 363 -4.45 8.95 3.60
C HIS A 363 -4.55 8.22 4.95
N TYR A 364 -5.36 8.72 5.88
CA TYR A 364 -5.38 8.23 7.26
C TYR A 364 -5.70 6.73 7.37
N LEU A 365 -6.56 6.18 6.51
CA LEU A 365 -6.84 4.73 6.46
C LEU A 365 -5.60 3.88 6.14
N ALA A 366 -4.61 4.40 5.40
CA ALA A 366 -3.36 3.69 5.11
C ALA A 366 -2.39 3.65 6.31
N LEU A 367 -2.71 4.33 7.41
CA LEU A 367 -1.98 4.30 8.68
C LEU A 367 -2.71 3.45 9.74
N ASP A 368 -3.91 2.94 9.44
CA ASP A 368 -4.73 2.15 10.34
C ASP A 368 -4.47 0.65 10.14
N ASP A 369 -3.90 0.01 11.16
CA ASP A 369 -3.55 -1.41 11.12
C ASP A 369 -4.78 -2.32 11.03
N SER A 370 -5.89 -1.95 11.67
CA SER A 370 -7.12 -2.73 11.64
C SER A 370 -7.77 -2.72 10.26
N VAL A 371 -7.68 -1.59 9.54
CA VAL A 371 -8.13 -1.47 8.15
C VAL A 371 -7.21 -2.25 7.22
N ALA A 372 -5.89 -2.20 7.44
CA ALA A 372 -4.91 -2.95 6.67
C ALA A 372 -5.07 -4.47 6.83
N GLU A 373 -5.20 -4.98 8.06
CA GLU A 373 -5.49 -6.39 8.36
C GLU A 373 -6.82 -6.85 7.75
N LYS A 374 -7.89 -6.08 7.95
CA LYS A 374 -9.24 -6.35 7.41
C LYS A 374 -9.22 -6.48 5.88
N PHE A 375 -8.57 -5.56 5.19
CA PHE A 375 -8.44 -5.59 3.74
C PHE A 375 -7.54 -6.74 3.26
N MET A 376 -6.36 -6.92 3.88
CA MET A 376 -5.44 -7.98 3.47
C MET A 376 -6.03 -9.38 3.68
N LYS A 377 -6.81 -9.60 4.75
CA LYS A 377 -7.54 -10.87 4.95
C LYS A 377 -8.50 -11.20 3.81
N ILE A 378 -9.16 -10.20 3.21
CA ILE A 378 -9.98 -10.39 2.00
C ILE A 378 -9.07 -10.82 0.83
N SER A 379 -7.97 -10.10 0.62
CA SER A 379 -7.05 -10.36 -0.49
C SER A 379 -6.34 -11.73 -0.41
N TYR A 380 -5.86 -12.14 0.76
CA TYR A 380 -5.33 -13.50 1.00
C TYR A 380 -6.39 -14.58 0.72
N SER A 381 -7.63 -14.36 1.18
CA SER A 381 -8.75 -15.30 0.94
C SER A 381 -9.09 -15.45 -0.55
N GLN A 382 -9.16 -14.34 -1.30
CA GLN A 382 -9.42 -14.33 -2.75
C GLN A 382 -8.31 -15.05 -3.54
N LEU A 383 -7.04 -14.86 -3.16
CA LEU A 383 -5.90 -15.56 -3.76
C LEU A 383 -5.70 -16.99 -3.23
N LYS A 384 -6.53 -17.45 -2.27
CA LYS A 384 -6.43 -18.76 -1.60
C LYS A 384 -5.05 -19.00 -0.95
N LEU A 385 -4.48 -17.93 -0.40
CA LEU A 385 -3.18 -17.92 0.27
C LEU A 385 -3.34 -17.99 1.79
N ALA A 386 -2.33 -18.53 2.47
CA ALA A 386 -2.23 -18.43 3.93
C ALA A 386 -1.84 -17.00 4.33
N ALA A 387 -2.62 -16.42 5.25
CA ALA A 387 -2.40 -15.08 5.81
C ALA A 387 -1.35 -15.08 6.94
#